data_AF-A0A256Y6D8-F1
#
_entry.id   AF-A0A256Y6D8-F1
#
_cell.length_a   1.000
_cell.length_b   1.000
_cell.length_c   1.000
_cell.angle_alpha   90.00
_cell.angle_beta   90.00
_cell.angle_gamma   90.00
#
_symmetry.space_group_name_H-M   'P 1'
#
loop_
_entity.id
_entity.type
_entity.pdbx_description
1 polymer ?
#
loop_
_entity_poly.entity_id
_entity_poly.type
_entity_poly.pdbx_seq_one_letter_code
_entity_poly.pdbx_strand_id
1 'polypeptide(L)'
;MLLIPRIFEKPSKKPKIEKLDQLFIDYLEDLTSFCDKNYSNYNFYNPAIKLRRFLWDIFASNYIEVVKPRAYNQKGNFSAQESDSAKWTLHFLLERMLSLFYPIIPQITSLVGKAKNLDLLFSDFPTANVGDSNLSLVEDLIGFNSQVWKEKKEKGISLRDPIGGFEIPGRLKDFEKDLKMCHGID
;
A
#
# COMPACT_ATOMS: atom_id res chain seq x y z
N MET A 1 18.47 -8.79 23.00
CA MET A 1 18.38 -9.10 21.55
C MET A 1 17.18 -8.35 21.01
N LEU A 2 17.38 -7.19 20.37
CA LEU A 2 16.30 -6.46 19.71
C LEU A 2 15.78 -7.37 18.60
N LEU A 3 14.56 -7.88 18.75
CA LEU A 3 13.83 -8.53 17.66
C LEU A 3 13.61 -7.46 16.60
N ILE A 4 14.55 -7.34 15.65
CA ILE A 4 14.26 -6.72 14.36
C ILE A 4 13.01 -7.45 13.86
N PRO A 5 11.86 -6.77 13.67
CA PRO A 5 10.68 -7.42 13.18
C PRO A 5 11.09 -8.17 11.91
N ARG A 6 10.95 -9.50 11.89
CA ARG A 6 11.23 -10.27 10.68
C ARG A 6 10.38 -9.66 9.57
N ILE A 7 11.04 -9.09 8.57
CA ILE A 7 10.39 -8.70 7.33
C ILE A 7 9.68 -9.95 6.81
N PHE A 8 8.39 -9.84 6.52
CA PHE A 8 7.64 -10.97 5.98
C PHE A 8 8.14 -11.31 4.58
N GLU A 9 8.40 -12.59 4.35
CA GLU A 9 8.73 -13.09 3.03
C GLU A 9 7.51 -12.95 2.09
N LYS A 10 7.79 -12.77 0.81
CA LYS A 10 6.76 -12.76 -0.23
C LYS A 10 6.16 -14.16 -0.31
N PRO A 11 4.82 -14.32 -0.20
CA PRO A 11 4.19 -15.61 -0.42
C PRO A 11 4.57 -16.19 -1.78
N SER A 12 4.91 -17.48 -1.83
CA SER A 12 5.39 -18.16 -3.04
C SER A 12 4.31 -18.28 -4.13
N LYS A 13 3.04 -18.28 -3.73
CA LYS A 13 1.88 -18.28 -4.63
C LYS A 13 1.06 -17.03 -4.41
N LYS A 14 0.46 -16.51 -5.48
CA LYS A 14 -0.50 -15.41 -5.39
C LYS A 14 -1.73 -15.89 -4.58
N PRO A 15 -2.03 -15.28 -3.42
CA PRO A 15 -3.18 -15.64 -2.62
C PRO A 15 -4.47 -15.07 -3.24
N LYS A 16 -5.61 -15.42 -2.66
CA LYS A 16 -6.84 -14.63 -2.87
C LYS A 16 -6.59 -13.23 -2.31
N ILE A 17 -6.83 -12.22 -3.14
CA ILE A 17 -6.58 -10.82 -2.81
C ILE A 17 -7.80 -10.26 -2.06
N GLU A 18 -7.56 -9.65 -0.90
CA GLU A 18 -8.57 -8.94 -0.13
C GLU A 18 -9.01 -7.65 -0.82
N LYS A 19 -10.25 -7.21 -0.60
CA LYS A 19 -10.82 -6.05 -1.30
C LYS A 19 -9.98 -4.77 -1.12
N LEU A 20 -9.48 -4.54 0.10
CA LEU A 20 -8.59 -3.41 0.38
C LEU A 20 -7.31 -3.49 -0.44
N ASP A 21 -6.71 -4.69 -0.54
CA ASP A 21 -5.48 -4.89 -1.30
C ASP A 21 -5.69 -4.66 -2.79
N GLN A 22 -6.80 -5.19 -3.32
CA GLN A 22 -7.18 -5.03 -4.72
C GLN A 22 -7.36 -3.54 -5.07
N LEU A 23 -7.96 -2.75 -4.19
CA LEU A 23 -8.11 -1.30 -4.39
C LEU A 23 -6.78 -0.58 -4.65
N PHE A 24 -5.72 -0.94 -3.91
CA PHE A 24 -4.40 -0.33 -4.09
C PHE A 24 -3.61 -0.93 -5.26
N ILE A 25 -3.86 -2.20 -5.60
CA ILE A 25 -3.36 -2.80 -6.85
C ILE A 25 -3.93 -2.05 -8.04
N ASP A 26 -5.26 -1.86 -8.09
CA ASP A 26 -5.93 -1.17 -9.21
C ASP A 26 -5.45 0.27 -9.36
N TYR A 27 -5.27 1.00 -8.25
CA TYR A 27 -4.64 2.33 -8.27
C TYR A 27 -3.24 2.27 -8.94
N LEU A 28 -2.38 1.34 -8.51
CA LEU A 28 -1.02 1.26 -9.05
C LEU A 28 -0.99 0.81 -10.51
N GLU A 29 -1.95 0.00 -10.95
CA GLU A 29 -2.12 -0.40 -12.35
C GLU A 29 -2.55 0.79 -13.23
N ASP A 30 -3.45 1.65 -12.75
CA ASP A 30 -3.75 2.93 -13.42
C ASP A 30 -2.51 3.81 -13.55
N LEU A 31 -1.72 3.92 -12.48
CA LEU A 31 -0.46 4.66 -12.51
C LEU A 31 0.54 4.03 -13.46
N THR A 32 0.55 2.71 -13.59
CA THR A 32 1.41 2.00 -14.55
C THR A 32 1.05 2.39 -15.98
N SER A 33 -0.25 2.35 -16.33
CA SER A 33 -0.74 2.78 -17.64
C SER A 33 -0.44 4.27 -17.89
N PHE A 34 -0.60 5.11 -16.87
CA PHE A 34 -0.28 6.53 -16.94
C PHE A 34 1.21 6.76 -17.20
N CYS A 35 2.09 6.06 -16.49
CA CYS A 35 3.54 6.21 -16.63
C CYS A 35 4.01 5.75 -18.02
N ASP A 36 3.54 4.59 -18.49
CA ASP A 36 3.88 4.05 -19.81
C ASP A 36 3.58 5.04 -20.94
N LYS A 37 2.36 5.61 -20.93
CA LYS A 37 1.94 6.65 -21.89
C LYS A 37 2.78 7.92 -21.81
N ASN A 38 3.18 8.36 -20.62
CA ASN A 38 3.93 9.60 -20.46
C ASN A 38 5.42 9.42 -20.79
N TYR A 39 6.04 8.31 -20.38
CA TYR A 39 7.42 8.00 -20.72
C TYR A 39 7.62 7.82 -22.22
N SER A 40 6.65 7.20 -22.90
CA SER A 40 6.64 7.09 -24.37
C SER A 40 6.62 8.46 -25.08
N ASN A 41 6.17 9.52 -24.39
CA ASN A 41 6.13 10.89 -24.89
C ASN A 41 7.20 11.78 -24.25
N TYR A 42 8.27 11.19 -23.68
CA TYR A 42 9.36 11.89 -23.00
C TYR A 42 8.92 12.78 -21.83
N ASN A 43 7.74 12.54 -21.26
CA ASN A 43 7.23 13.26 -20.10
C ASN A 43 7.53 12.50 -18.81
N PHE A 44 8.61 12.91 -18.13
CA PHE A 44 9.00 12.32 -16.85
C PHE A 44 8.48 13.09 -15.64
N TYR A 45 8.09 14.36 -15.82
CA TYR A 45 7.64 15.25 -14.74
C TYR A 45 6.31 14.81 -14.13
N ASN A 46 5.30 14.56 -14.95
CA ASN A 46 3.98 14.15 -14.45
C ASN A 46 4.02 12.78 -13.75
N PRO A 47 4.70 11.74 -14.30
CA PRO A 47 4.93 10.49 -13.58
C PRO A 47 5.64 10.71 -12.24
N ALA A 48 6.71 11.51 -12.19
CA ALA A 48 7.45 11.75 -10.95
C ALA A 48 6.55 12.30 -9.83
N ILE A 49 5.69 13.27 -10.13
CA ILE A 49 4.76 13.85 -9.15
C ILE A 49 3.74 12.80 -8.68
N LYS A 50 3.10 12.09 -9.60
CA LYS A 50 2.06 11.12 -9.25
C LYS A 50 2.61 9.92 -8.50
N LEU A 51 3.75 9.39 -8.93
CA LEU A 51 4.44 8.30 -8.25
C LEU A 51 4.90 8.73 -6.85
N ARG A 52 5.45 9.95 -6.69
CA ARG A 52 5.81 10.48 -5.36
C ARG A 52 4.61 10.57 -4.44
N ARG A 53 3.49 11.14 -4.92
CA ARG A 53 2.24 11.23 -4.15
C ARG A 53 1.75 9.84 -3.74
N PHE A 54 1.75 8.89 -4.67
CA PHE A 54 1.33 7.53 -4.38
C PHE A 54 2.25 6.86 -3.35
N LEU A 55 3.56 6.92 -3.53
CA LEU A 55 4.53 6.31 -2.62
C LEU A 55 4.42 6.88 -1.20
N TRP A 56 4.42 8.21 -1.07
CA TRP A 56 4.53 8.87 0.22
C TRP A 56 3.17 9.04 0.91
N ASP A 57 2.25 9.74 0.25
CA ASP A 57 1.01 10.21 0.87
C ASP A 57 -0.06 9.10 0.95
N ILE A 58 -0.03 8.15 0.01
CA ILE A 58 -1.08 7.13 -0.15
C ILE A 58 -0.60 5.76 0.37
N PHE A 59 0.50 5.24 -0.17
CA PHE A 59 1.00 3.92 0.19
C PHE A 59 1.64 3.91 1.58
N ALA A 60 2.67 4.74 1.80
CA ALA A 60 3.41 4.73 3.07
C ALA A 60 2.58 5.29 4.23
N SER A 61 1.93 6.44 4.05
CA SER A 61 1.15 7.07 5.13
C SER A 61 -0.18 6.40 5.41
N ASN A 62 -0.75 5.59 4.51
CA ASN A 62 -2.06 4.98 4.71
C ASN A 62 -2.06 3.46 4.55
N TYR A 63 -1.86 2.94 3.33
CA TYR A 63 -2.00 1.50 3.08
C TYR A 63 -1.15 0.65 4.02
N ILE A 64 0.14 0.97 4.18
CA ILE A 64 1.05 0.23 5.06
C ILE A 64 0.52 0.20 6.50
N GLU A 65 0.06 1.33 7.02
CA GLU A 65 -0.43 1.39 8.41
C GLU A 65 -1.71 0.57 8.59
N VAL A 66 -2.63 0.64 7.62
CA VAL A 66 -3.89 -0.12 7.66
C VAL A 66 -3.64 -1.62 7.59
N VAL A 67 -2.76 -2.10 6.72
CA VAL A 67 -2.51 -3.54 6.56
C VAL A 67 -1.47 -4.11 7.52
N LYS A 68 -0.75 -3.28 8.27
CA LYS A 68 0.29 -3.73 9.22
C LYS A 68 -0.26 -4.76 10.23
N PRO A 69 -1.40 -4.55 10.92
CA PRO A 69 -1.96 -5.57 11.81
C PRO A 69 -2.24 -6.90 11.11
N ARG A 70 -2.71 -6.87 9.85
CA ARG A 70 -3.01 -8.06 9.03
C ARG A 70 -1.76 -8.77 8.51
N ALA A 71 -0.77 -8.02 8.05
CA ALA A 71 0.50 -8.58 7.58
C ALA A 71 1.27 -9.25 8.72
N TYR A 72 1.34 -8.59 9.89
CA TYR A 72 2.01 -9.13 11.07
C TYR A 72 1.22 -10.24 11.77
N ASN A 73 -0.11 -10.11 11.82
CA ASN A 73 -1.05 -11.04 12.44
C ASN A 73 -0.61 -11.57 13.83
N GLN A 74 0.08 -10.74 14.62
CA GLN A 74 0.64 -11.16 15.92
C GLN A 74 -0.42 -11.62 16.93
N LYS A 75 -1.63 -11.09 16.80
CA LYS A 75 -2.78 -11.42 17.67
C LYS A 75 -3.65 -12.55 17.12
N GLY A 76 -3.37 -13.07 15.92
CA GLY A 76 -4.19 -14.11 15.29
C GLY A 76 -5.60 -13.65 14.85
N ASN A 77 -5.80 -12.35 14.67
CA ASN A 77 -7.11 -11.77 14.30
C ASN A 77 -7.46 -11.94 12.82
N PHE A 78 -6.48 -12.35 12.01
CA PHE A 78 -6.64 -12.61 10.58
C PHE A 78 -6.31 -14.08 10.28
N SER A 79 -6.97 -14.63 9.27
CA SER A 79 -6.60 -15.93 8.71
C SER A 79 -5.23 -15.85 8.03
N ALA A 80 -4.62 -17.02 7.79
CA ALA A 80 -3.38 -17.11 7.03
C ALA A 80 -3.52 -16.50 5.62
N GLN A 81 -4.65 -16.73 4.95
CA GLN A 81 -4.90 -16.20 3.61
C GLN A 81 -5.04 -14.67 3.61
N GLU A 82 -5.77 -14.08 4.57
CA GLU A 82 -5.88 -12.62 4.71
C GLU A 82 -4.50 -11.97 4.95
N SER A 83 -3.68 -12.60 5.80
CA SER A 83 -2.32 -12.17 6.10
C SER A 83 -1.41 -12.27 4.87
N ASP A 84 -1.50 -13.36 4.12
CA ASP A 84 -0.72 -13.57 2.91
C ASP A 84 -1.15 -12.61 1.78
N SER A 85 -2.43 -12.24 1.70
CA SER A 85 -2.90 -11.19 0.79
C SER A 85 -2.18 -9.86 1.03
N ALA A 86 -2.10 -9.41 2.29
CA ALA A 86 -1.40 -8.18 2.64
C ALA A 86 0.11 -8.27 2.30
N LYS A 87 0.76 -9.38 2.67
CA LYS A 87 2.20 -9.58 2.39
C LYS A 87 2.47 -9.58 0.89
N TRP A 88 1.71 -10.38 0.13
CA TRP A 88 1.89 -10.48 -1.32
C TRP A 88 1.71 -9.10 -1.97
N THR A 89 0.68 -8.36 -1.56
CA THR A 89 0.38 -7.04 -2.11
C THR A 89 1.45 -6.00 -1.75
N LEU A 90 1.97 -5.99 -0.53
CA LEU A 90 3.09 -5.12 -0.14
C LEU A 90 4.33 -5.34 -1.02
N HIS A 91 4.68 -6.61 -1.30
CA HIS A 91 5.80 -6.92 -2.19
C HIS A 91 5.50 -6.55 -3.64
N PHE A 92 4.29 -6.84 -4.13
CA PHE A 92 3.87 -6.48 -5.48
C PHE A 92 3.92 -4.96 -5.71
N LEU A 93 3.34 -4.18 -4.80
CA LEU A 93 3.31 -2.71 -4.92
C LEU A 93 4.74 -2.14 -4.88
N LEU A 94 5.61 -2.66 -4.01
CA LEU A 94 7.02 -2.25 -3.95
C LEU A 94 7.75 -2.55 -5.26
N GLU A 95 7.73 -3.80 -5.72
CA GLU A 95 8.41 -4.23 -6.95
C GLU A 95 7.92 -3.44 -8.17
N ARG A 96 6.60 -3.22 -8.27
CA ARG A 96 6.02 -2.41 -9.33
C ARG A 96 6.48 -0.95 -9.23
N MET A 97 6.41 -0.32 -8.06
CA MET A 97 6.90 1.06 -7.88
C MET A 97 8.38 1.19 -8.23
N LEU A 98 9.23 0.23 -7.87
CA LEU A 98 10.66 0.25 -8.25
C LEU A 98 10.83 0.31 -9.76
N SER A 99 10.05 -0.48 -10.50
CA SER A 99 10.06 -0.49 -11.96
C SER A 99 9.57 0.84 -12.55
N LEU A 100 8.49 1.41 -11.98
CA LEU A 100 7.95 2.69 -12.43
C LEU A 100 8.88 3.87 -12.12
N PHE A 101 9.59 3.84 -10.99
CA PHE A 101 10.55 4.88 -10.62
C PHE A 101 11.90 4.75 -11.33
N TYR A 102 12.22 3.58 -11.88
CA TYR A 102 13.53 3.31 -12.49
C TYR A 102 13.94 4.33 -13.56
N PRO A 103 13.07 4.75 -14.50
CA PRO A 103 13.41 5.78 -15.48
C PRO A 103 13.72 7.18 -14.88
N ILE A 104 13.35 7.44 -13.63
CA ILE A 104 13.51 8.75 -12.97
C ILE A 104 14.68 8.74 -11.98
N ILE A 105 14.81 7.67 -11.19
CA ILE A 105 15.79 7.53 -10.09
C ILE A 105 16.46 6.13 -10.11
N PRO A 106 17.22 5.79 -11.18
CA PRO A 106 17.69 4.43 -11.43
C PRO A 106 18.66 3.90 -10.37
N GLN A 107 19.48 4.75 -9.75
CA GLN A 107 20.50 4.29 -8.80
C GLN A 107 19.89 3.68 -7.54
N ILE A 108 18.94 4.39 -6.90
CA ILE A 108 18.31 3.92 -5.67
C ILE A 108 17.34 2.76 -5.94
N THR A 109 16.60 2.81 -7.05
CA THR A 109 15.69 1.73 -7.44
C THR A 109 16.46 0.45 -7.76
N SER A 110 17.61 0.54 -8.43
CA SER A 110 18.51 -0.61 -8.66
C SER A 110 19.04 -1.20 -7.35
N LEU A 111 19.42 -0.34 -6.38
CA LEU A 111 19.92 -0.79 -5.09
C LEU A 111 18.86 -1.59 -4.33
N VAL A 112 17.62 -1.07 -4.27
CA VAL A 112 16.51 -1.75 -3.60
C VAL A 112 16.06 -2.98 -4.39
N GLY A 113 16.01 -2.89 -5.72
CA GLY A 113 15.69 -3.99 -6.63
C GLY A 113 16.65 -5.17 -6.45
N LYS A 114 17.96 -4.92 -6.40
CA LYS A 114 18.96 -5.96 -6.14
C LYS A 114 18.76 -6.66 -4.79
N ALA A 115 18.40 -5.92 -3.73
CA ALA A 115 18.03 -6.50 -2.43
C ALA A 115 16.72 -7.32 -2.47
N LYS A 116 15.98 -7.26 -3.58
CA LYS A 116 14.78 -8.04 -3.87
C LYS A 116 14.98 -9.07 -4.97
N ASN A 117 16.22 -9.29 -5.42
CA ASN A 117 16.55 -10.15 -6.55
C ASN A 117 15.82 -9.74 -7.85
N LEU A 118 15.61 -8.44 -8.04
CA LEU A 118 15.00 -7.83 -9.21
C LEU A 118 16.04 -6.99 -9.94
N ASP A 119 16.39 -7.37 -11.17
CA ASP A 119 17.31 -6.63 -12.02
C ASP A 119 16.54 -5.71 -12.97
N LEU A 120 16.41 -4.44 -12.58
CA LEU A 120 15.63 -3.44 -13.31
C LEU A 120 16.27 -3.00 -14.63
N LEU A 121 17.59 -3.18 -14.80
CA LEU A 121 18.28 -2.75 -16.03
C LEU A 121 17.93 -3.63 -17.23
N PHE A 122 17.69 -4.91 -16.99
CA PHE A 122 17.36 -5.91 -18.01
C PHE A 122 15.90 -6.38 -17.96
N SER A 123 15.06 -5.71 -17.16
CA SER A 123 13.63 -6.00 -17.10
C SER A 123 12.85 -5.15 -18.12
N ASP A 124 11.83 -5.75 -18.72
CA ASP A 124 10.86 -4.99 -19.51
C ASP A 124 10.07 -4.03 -18.61
N PHE A 125 9.67 -2.88 -19.19
CA PHE A 125 8.74 -2.00 -18.50
C PHE A 125 7.39 -2.71 -18.30
N PRO A 126 6.78 -2.66 -17.11
CA PRO A 126 5.62 -3.47 -16.80
C PRO A 126 4.39 -3.06 -17.62
N THR A 127 3.69 -4.05 -18.18
CA THR A 127 2.35 -3.85 -18.76
C THR A 127 1.31 -3.69 -17.66
N ALA A 128 0.42 -2.70 -17.82
CA ALA A 128 -0.66 -2.46 -16.88
C ALA A 128 -1.82 -3.48 -17.05
N ASN A 129 -2.32 -4.00 -15.93
CA ASN A 129 -3.57 -4.77 -15.85
C ASN A 129 -4.63 -3.89 -15.20
N VAL A 130 -5.20 -2.96 -15.95
CA VAL A 130 -6.17 -1.98 -15.44
C VAL A 130 -7.44 -2.68 -14.97
N GLY A 131 -7.77 -2.51 -13.69
CA GLY A 131 -8.99 -3.01 -13.04
C GLY A 131 -10.07 -1.94 -12.88
N ASP A 132 -10.98 -2.14 -11.91
CA ASP A 132 -12.02 -1.18 -11.55
C ASP A 132 -11.54 -0.27 -10.41
N SER A 133 -10.63 0.64 -10.75
CA SER A 133 -9.99 1.54 -9.80
C SER A 133 -10.98 2.57 -9.27
N ASN A 134 -11.29 2.48 -7.97
CA ASN A 134 -12.15 3.44 -7.29
C ASN A 134 -11.32 4.44 -6.47
N LEU A 135 -10.70 5.41 -7.15
CA LEU A 135 -9.89 6.44 -6.48
C LEU A 135 -10.65 7.19 -5.39
N SER A 136 -11.97 7.40 -5.56
CA SER A 136 -12.78 8.08 -4.54
C SER A 136 -12.85 7.28 -3.23
N LEU A 137 -12.81 5.95 -3.30
CA LEU A 137 -12.81 5.09 -2.12
C LEU A 137 -11.46 5.14 -1.38
N VAL A 138 -10.36 5.33 -2.11
CA VAL A 138 -9.03 5.58 -1.51
C VAL A 138 -9.00 6.93 -0.80
N GLU A 139 -9.56 7.98 -1.40
CA GLU A 139 -9.65 9.29 -0.75
C GLU A 139 -10.55 9.25 0.50
N ASP A 140 -11.67 8.51 0.47
CA ASP A 140 -12.52 8.27 1.65
C ASP A 140 -11.72 7.59 2.78
N LEU A 141 -10.92 6.57 2.45
CA LEU A 141 -10.08 5.85 3.42
C LEU A 141 -9.01 6.78 4.01
N ILE A 142 -8.34 7.59 3.19
CA ILE A 142 -7.33 8.56 3.64
C ILE A 142 -7.97 9.62 4.55
N GLY A 143 -9.15 10.12 4.18
CA GLY A 143 -9.93 11.07 4.97
C GLY A 143 -10.29 10.50 6.34
N PHE A 144 -10.80 9.27 6.37
CA PHE A 144 -11.13 8.58 7.62
C PHE A 144 -9.89 8.39 8.51
N ASN A 145 -8.79 7.86 7.97
CA ASN A 145 -7.54 7.69 8.72
C ASN A 145 -7.03 9.02 9.30
N SER A 146 -7.05 10.07 8.49
CA SER A 146 -6.62 11.41 8.91
C SER A 146 -7.48 11.95 10.05
N GLN A 147 -8.80 11.75 10.00
CA GLN A 147 -9.72 12.13 11.06
C GLN A 147 -9.42 11.40 12.36
N VAL A 148 -9.28 10.07 12.32
CA VAL A 148 -8.99 9.26 13.52
C VAL A 148 -7.65 9.65 14.13
N TRP A 149 -6.60 9.80 13.33
CA TRP A 149 -5.28 10.19 13.85
C TRP A 149 -5.23 11.61 14.39
N LYS A 150 -5.99 12.53 13.80
CA LYS A 150 -6.13 13.89 14.33
C LYS A 150 -6.75 13.86 15.71
N GLU A 151 -7.85 13.13 15.89
CA GLU A 151 -8.52 12.99 17.19
C GLU A 151 -7.60 12.38 18.25
N LYS A 152 -6.85 11.33 17.90
CA LYS A 152 -5.86 10.72 18.82
C LYS A 152 -4.80 11.73 19.27
N LYS A 153 -4.29 12.54 18.33
CA LYS A 153 -3.31 13.59 18.62
C LYS A 153 -3.90 14.67 19.53
N GLU A 154 -5.13 15.11 19.26
CA GLU A 154 -5.82 16.12 20.07
C GLU A 154 -6.10 15.62 21.49
N LYS A 155 -6.36 14.32 21.66
CA LYS A 155 -6.47 13.64 22.97
C LYS A 155 -5.13 13.32 23.64
N GLY A 156 -4.01 13.55 22.96
CA GLY A 156 -2.67 13.24 23.48
C GLY A 156 -2.40 11.73 23.65
N ILE A 157 -3.13 10.86 22.96
CA ILE A 157 -2.94 9.40 23.01
C ILE A 157 -2.11 8.89 21.83
N SER A 158 -1.48 7.73 21.99
CA SER A 158 -0.71 7.12 20.90
C SER A 158 -1.61 6.75 19.73
N LEU A 159 -1.08 6.81 18.51
CA LEU A 159 -1.81 6.33 17.33
C LEU A 159 -2.19 4.84 17.41
N ARG A 160 -1.49 4.07 18.25
CA ARG A 160 -1.76 2.65 18.51
C ARG A 160 -2.81 2.39 19.59
N ASP A 161 -3.11 3.39 20.41
CA ASP A 161 -4.05 3.23 21.52
C ASP A 161 -5.47 3.13 20.98
N PRO A 162 -6.35 2.32 21.60
CA PRO A 162 -7.76 2.24 21.20
C PRO A 162 -8.46 3.59 21.24
N ILE A 163 -9.49 3.76 20.40
CA ILE A 163 -10.32 4.95 20.38
C ILE A 163 -11.79 4.58 20.18
N GLY A 164 -12.63 5.03 21.11
CA GLY A 164 -14.09 4.90 21.01
C GLY A 164 -14.74 6.07 20.26
N GLY A 165 -15.99 5.87 19.85
CA GLY A 165 -16.84 6.92 19.26
C GLY A 165 -16.61 7.18 17.76
N PHE A 166 -15.93 6.27 17.05
CA PHE A 166 -15.79 6.33 15.59
C PHE A 166 -16.64 5.27 14.93
N GLU A 167 -17.51 5.71 14.03
CA GLU A 167 -18.23 4.82 13.12
C GLU A 167 -17.52 4.79 11.77
N ILE A 168 -17.30 3.59 11.24
CA ILE A 168 -16.69 3.41 9.92
C ILE A 168 -17.75 3.75 8.87
N PRO A 169 -17.49 4.70 7.94
CA PRO A 169 -18.44 5.08 6.90
C PRO A 169 -18.92 3.88 6.08
N GLY A 170 -20.19 3.87 5.67
CA GLY A 170 -20.79 2.75 4.93
C GLY A 170 -20.04 2.38 3.65
N ARG A 171 -19.42 3.35 2.97
CA ARG A 171 -18.58 3.11 1.78
C ARG A 171 -17.32 2.29 2.09
N LEU A 172 -16.77 2.41 3.31
CA LEU A 172 -15.57 1.72 3.77
C LEU A 172 -15.88 0.41 4.53
N LYS A 173 -17.14 -0.04 4.53
CA LYS A 173 -17.58 -1.21 5.30
C LYS A 173 -16.84 -2.48 4.91
N ASP A 174 -16.48 -2.61 3.63
CA ASP A 174 -15.68 -3.72 3.11
C ASP A 174 -14.26 -3.79 3.72
N PHE A 175 -13.77 -2.73 4.36
CA PHE A 175 -12.45 -2.65 5.00
C PHE A 175 -12.54 -2.56 6.53
N GLU A 176 -13.73 -2.78 7.09
CA GLU A 176 -14.00 -2.56 8.51
C GLU A 176 -13.04 -3.30 9.42
N LYS A 177 -12.76 -4.57 9.11
CA LYS A 177 -11.86 -5.40 9.91
C LYS A 177 -10.45 -4.81 9.97
N ASP A 178 -9.91 -4.38 8.84
CA ASP A 178 -8.58 -3.73 8.78
C ASP A 178 -8.59 -2.40 9.52
N LEU A 179 -9.60 -1.56 9.33
CA LEU A 179 -9.71 -0.24 9.96
C LEU A 179 -9.87 -0.35 11.49
N LYS A 180 -10.72 -1.25 11.98
CA LYS A 180 -10.85 -1.53 13.42
C LYS A 180 -9.53 -1.97 14.03
N MET A 181 -8.82 -2.86 13.36
CA MET A 181 -7.52 -3.35 13.85
C MET A 181 -6.40 -2.31 13.77
N CYS A 182 -6.41 -1.45 12.75
CA CYS A 182 -5.47 -0.35 12.60
C CYS A 182 -5.64 0.70 13.71
N HIS A 183 -6.89 1.08 13.97
CA HIS A 183 -7.19 2.20 14.86
C HIS A 183 -7.59 1.79 16.28
N GLY A 184 -7.80 0.50 16.55
CA GLY A 184 -8.34 0.05 17.83
C GLY A 184 -9.74 0.62 18.08
N ILE A 185 -10.60 0.57 17.06
CA ILE A 185 -12.01 0.96 17.14
C ILE A 185 -12.82 -0.28 17.51
N ASP A 186 -13.71 -0.12 18.49
CA ASP A 186 -14.61 -1.18 18.96
C ASP A 186 -15.74 -1.50 17.96
#